data_AF-A5IZC3-F1
#
_entry.id   AF-A5IZC3-F1
#
_cell.length_a   1.000
_cell.length_b   1.000
_cell.length_c   1.000
_cell.angle_alpha   90.00
_cell.angle_beta   90.00
_cell.angle_gamma   90.00
#
_symmetry.space_group_name_H-M   'P 1'
#
loop_
_entity.id
_entity.type
_entity.pdbx_description
1 polymer ?
#
loop_
_entity_poly.entity_id
_entity_poly.type
_entity_poly.pdbx_seq_one_letter_code
_entity_poly.pdbx_strand_id
1 'polypeptide(L)'
;MIAGVKYRGKFMKRIRNRLLTFGSIAVIAVSPAFVAAATAKGRMPESVKLRGLLLQREQLHSAISKTDEDIKNLTITVNDLEANLEKMEKDAAPKVSKIEKEITSASKEAEKLNSELQDSQTKYESVNRQYNILKTFSDFTDKKINELENEHIEIDGEITLDIENAKKKFEEAEKSRNELSQKIEVTKKGITEKQNIIESLKKDKQNILDKIENTKNEITKNKKSLEQNKAKMMESKVELSGTNFEIKIEEERLNW
;
A
#
# COMPACT_ATOMS: atom_id res chain seq x y z
N MET A 1 23.19 -45.20 23.46
CA MET A 1 23.29 -45.35 24.92
C MET A 1 22.49 -44.21 25.56
N ILE A 2 21.32 -44.49 26.13
CA ILE A 2 21.03 -44.53 27.59
C ILE A 2 21.13 -43.10 28.18
N ALA A 3 20.18 -42.47 28.86
CA ALA A 3 18.83 -42.75 29.40
C ALA A 3 18.21 -41.34 29.69
N GLY A 4 16.91 -41.08 29.75
CA GLY A 4 15.84 -41.87 30.35
C GLY A 4 15.73 -41.58 31.85
N VAL A 5 15.06 -40.51 32.28
CA VAL A 5 14.56 -40.41 33.67
C VAL A 5 13.16 -39.80 33.69
N LYS A 6 12.19 -40.70 33.84
CA LYS A 6 10.82 -40.47 34.34
C LYS A 6 10.89 -40.19 35.83
N TYR A 7 10.15 -39.19 36.32
CA TYR A 7 9.68 -39.17 37.70
C TYR A 7 8.15 -39.24 37.74
N ARG A 8 7.65 -40.46 38.00
CA ARG A 8 6.34 -40.74 38.58
C ARG A 8 6.55 -41.03 40.07
N GLY A 9 5.74 -40.43 40.93
CA GLY A 9 5.56 -40.84 42.34
C GLY A 9 4.44 -40.01 42.95
N LYS A 10 3.17 -40.45 42.93
CA LYS A 10 2.54 -41.39 43.88
C LYS A 10 3.01 -41.19 45.33
N PHE A 11 2.26 -40.40 46.09
CA PHE A 11 2.17 -40.51 47.54
C PHE A 11 0.70 -40.54 47.98
N MET A 12 0.17 -41.77 48.07
CA MET A 12 -0.92 -42.11 49.00
C MET A 12 -0.29 -42.86 50.17
N LYS A 13 -0.38 -42.32 51.39
CA LYS A 13 -0.27 -43.04 52.67
C LYS A 13 -1.16 -42.30 53.66
N ARG A 14 -2.35 -42.84 53.95
CA ARG A 14 -2.65 -43.71 55.11
C ARG A 14 -2.31 -43.05 56.44
N ILE A 15 -3.34 -42.54 57.12
CA ILE A 15 -3.40 -42.54 58.57
C ILE A 15 -4.56 -43.46 58.95
N ARG A 16 -4.21 -44.58 59.59
CA ARG A 16 -5.12 -45.54 60.20
C ARG A 16 -5.23 -45.24 61.69
N ASN A 17 -6.46 -45.31 62.17
CA ASN A 17 -6.93 -45.76 63.49
C ASN A 17 -6.17 -45.35 64.75
N ARG A 18 -6.89 -44.67 65.65
CA ARG A 18 -7.00 -45.11 67.03
C ARG A 18 -8.46 -45.19 67.45
N LEU A 19 -8.89 -46.41 67.75
CA LEU A 19 -10.08 -46.75 68.53
C LEU A 19 -10.00 -46.07 69.90
N LEU A 20 -11.12 -45.52 70.35
CA LEU A 20 -11.47 -45.50 71.77
C LEU A 20 -12.98 -45.72 71.89
N THR A 21 -13.29 -46.93 72.33
CA THR A 21 -14.60 -47.45 72.73
C THR A 21 -15.05 -46.85 74.05
N PHE A 22 -16.23 -46.25 74.10
CA PHE A 22 -17.21 -46.26 75.21
C PHE A 22 -18.52 -45.82 74.55
N GLY A 23 -19.51 -46.69 74.34
CA GLY A 23 -20.48 -47.06 75.37
C GLY A 23 -21.77 -46.26 75.14
N SER A 24 -22.92 -46.93 75.27
CA SER A 24 -24.30 -46.38 75.29
C SER A 24 -25.04 -46.35 73.96
N ILE A 25 -25.95 -47.32 73.82
CA ILE A 25 -27.12 -47.28 72.94
C ILE A 25 -27.96 -46.07 73.35
N ALA A 26 -28.10 -45.09 72.45
CA ALA A 26 -29.05 -44.00 72.58
C ALA A 26 -29.97 -44.04 71.35
N VAL A 27 -31.13 -44.67 71.52
CA VAL A 27 -32.31 -44.43 70.68
C VAL A 27 -32.71 -42.99 70.92
N ILE A 28 -32.42 -42.09 69.97
CA ILE A 28 -32.91 -40.72 70.01
C ILE A 28 -33.46 -40.38 68.62
N ALA A 29 -34.78 -40.43 68.58
CA ALA A 29 -35.68 -39.54 67.86
C ALA A 29 -35.16 -38.95 66.55
N VAL A 30 -35.73 -39.43 65.44
CA VAL A 30 -35.80 -38.66 64.20
C VAL A 30 -36.42 -37.32 64.56
N SER A 31 -35.60 -36.28 64.68
CA SER A 31 -36.05 -34.93 64.96
C SER A 31 -36.98 -34.51 63.82
N PRO A 32 -38.20 -33.99 64.10
CA PRO A 32 -39.08 -33.45 63.08
C PRO A 32 -38.41 -32.38 62.19
N ALA A 33 -37.29 -31.80 62.63
CA ALA A 33 -36.48 -30.88 61.82
C ALA A 33 -35.83 -31.52 60.57
N PHE A 34 -35.53 -32.81 60.58
CA PHE A 34 -35.01 -33.52 59.40
C PHE A 34 -36.12 -33.97 58.44
N VAL A 35 -37.35 -34.13 58.93
CA VAL A 35 -38.54 -34.35 58.09
C VAL A 35 -39.10 -33.01 57.56
N ALA A 36 -38.92 -31.91 58.29
CA ALA A 36 -39.28 -30.56 57.85
C ALA A 36 -38.42 -30.04 56.69
N ALA A 37 -37.20 -30.58 56.50
CA ALA A 37 -36.38 -30.29 55.32
C ALA A 37 -36.93 -30.95 54.03
N ALA A 38 -37.74 -32.01 54.14
CA ALA A 38 -38.46 -32.62 53.02
C ALA A 38 -39.83 -31.97 52.75
N THR A 39 -40.29 -31.07 53.64
CA THR A 39 -41.54 -30.31 53.49
C THR A 39 -41.32 -28.80 53.50
N ALA A 40 -40.10 -28.34 53.20
CA ALA A 40 -39.89 -26.98 52.73
C ALA A 40 -40.51 -26.90 51.33
N LYS A 41 -41.73 -26.36 51.26
CA LYS A 41 -42.42 -25.93 50.05
C LYS A 41 -41.44 -25.39 49.01
N GLY A 42 -41.22 -26.18 47.97
CA GLY A 42 -41.34 -25.72 46.58
C GLY A 42 -40.17 -25.00 45.94
N ARG A 43 -38.94 -25.54 46.03
CA ARG A 43 -37.95 -25.39 44.93
C ARG A 43 -37.16 -26.68 44.77
N MET A 44 -37.46 -27.44 43.72
CA MET A 44 -36.55 -28.47 43.24
C MET A 44 -35.19 -27.83 42.90
N PRO A 45 -34.05 -28.51 43.10
CA PRO A 45 -32.78 -28.03 42.58
C PRO A 45 -32.88 -27.90 41.05
N GLU A 46 -32.43 -26.77 40.50
CA GLU A 46 -32.37 -26.56 39.05
C GLU A 46 -31.74 -27.78 38.36
N SER A 47 -32.38 -28.30 37.31
CA SER A 47 -31.79 -29.41 36.56
C SER A 47 -30.44 -28.97 35.99
N VAL A 48 -29.45 -29.87 35.95
CA VAL A 48 -28.14 -29.61 35.35
C VAL A 48 -28.30 -29.10 33.91
N LYS A 49 -29.34 -29.58 33.22
CA LYS A 49 -29.73 -29.14 31.88
C LYS A 49 -30.23 -27.69 31.87
N LEU A 50 -31.12 -27.29 32.78
CA LEU A 50 -31.58 -25.90 32.90
C LEU A 50 -30.43 -24.93 33.14
N ARG A 51 -29.48 -25.28 34.03
CA ARG A 51 -28.27 -24.48 34.26
C ARG A 51 -27.40 -24.33 33.00
N GLY A 52 -27.22 -25.42 32.25
CA GLY A 52 -26.50 -25.39 30.98
C GLY A 52 -27.14 -24.45 29.97
N LEU A 53 -28.47 -24.51 29.83
CA LEU A 53 -29.23 -23.64 28.92
C LEU A 53 -29.20 -22.16 29.34
N LEU A 54 -29.32 -21.86 30.64
CA LEU A 54 -29.21 -20.49 31.14
C LEU A 54 -27.82 -19.89 30.86
N LEU A 55 -26.76 -20.68 31.00
CA LEU A 55 -25.40 -20.27 30.69
C LEU A 55 -25.21 -20.06 29.18
N GLN A 56 -25.76 -20.93 28.33
CA GLN A 56 -25.78 -20.73 26.87
C GLN A 56 -26.53 -19.46 26.49
N ARG A 57 -27.68 -19.17 27.12
CA ARG A 57 -28.46 -17.94 26.91
C ARG A 57 -27.64 -16.69 27.22
N GLU A 58 -26.92 -16.70 28.34
CA GLU A 58 -26.06 -15.59 28.74
C GLU A 58 -24.90 -15.38 27.75
N GLN A 59 -24.26 -16.46 27.31
CA GLN A 59 -23.21 -16.42 26.27
C GLN A 59 -23.75 -15.84 24.95
N LEU A 60 -24.94 -16.25 24.51
CA LEU A 60 -25.59 -15.74 23.31
C LEU A 60 -25.95 -14.26 23.44
N HIS A 61 -26.47 -13.82 24.58
CA HIS A 61 -26.72 -12.39 24.84
C HIS A 61 -25.42 -11.56 24.77
N SER A 62 -24.34 -12.05 25.37
CA SER A 62 -23.03 -11.39 25.31
C SER A 62 -22.50 -11.33 23.86
N ALA A 63 -22.59 -12.43 23.11
CA ALA A 63 -22.16 -12.49 21.72
C ALA A 63 -22.96 -11.55 20.80
N ILE A 64 -24.28 -11.49 20.97
CA ILE A 64 -25.16 -10.56 20.24
C ILE A 64 -24.78 -9.11 20.57
N SER A 65 -24.61 -8.78 21.85
CA SER A 65 -24.24 -7.43 22.28
C SER A 65 -22.91 -6.98 21.68
N LYS A 66 -21.90 -7.85 21.70
CA LYS A 66 -20.60 -7.56 21.09
C LYS A 66 -20.70 -7.38 19.58
N THR A 67 -21.45 -8.24 18.91
CA THR A 67 -21.62 -8.16 17.44
C THR A 67 -22.40 -6.90 17.03
N ASP A 68 -23.38 -6.47 17.83
CA ASP A 68 -24.11 -5.21 17.61
C ASP A 68 -23.19 -3.99 17.72
N GLU A 69 -22.27 -3.99 18.71
CA GLU A 69 -21.26 -2.95 18.85
C GLU A 69 -20.27 -2.94 17.66
N ASP A 70 -19.79 -4.12 17.23
CA ASP A 70 -18.94 -4.26 16.05
C ASP A 70 -19.63 -3.73 14.78
N ILE A 71 -20.93 -4.01 14.60
CA ILE A 71 -21.73 -3.49 13.47
C ILE A 71 -21.81 -1.96 13.53
N LYS A 72 -22.08 -1.37 14.70
CA LYS A 72 -22.14 0.09 14.86
C LYS A 72 -20.81 0.74 14.51
N ASN A 73 -19.72 0.22 15.05
CA ASN A 73 -18.36 0.74 14.81
C ASN A 73 -17.96 0.62 13.32
N LEU A 74 -18.24 -0.51 12.69
CA LEU A 74 -17.99 -0.69 11.25
C LEU A 74 -18.87 0.22 10.39
N THR A 75 -20.13 0.46 10.79
CA THR A 75 -21.03 1.37 10.08
C THR A 75 -20.48 2.79 10.08
N ILE A 76 -20.03 3.27 11.24
CA ILE A 76 -19.38 4.59 11.36
C ILE A 76 -18.15 4.65 10.45
N THR A 77 -17.29 3.63 10.52
CA THR A 77 -16.07 3.56 9.70
C THR A 77 -16.37 3.58 8.20
N VAL A 78 -17.38 2.85 7.73
CA VAL A 78 -17.79 2.84 6.32
C VAL A 78 -18.29 4.22 5.90
N ASN A 79 -19.16 4.85 6.70
CA ASN A 79 -19.70 6.17 6.38
C ASN A 79 -18.58 7.23 6.33
N ASP A 80 -17.62 7.19 7.26
CA ASP A 80 -16.48 8.10 7.28
C ASP A 80 -15.58 7.90 6.05
N LEU A 81 -15.31 6.64 5.66
CA LEU A 81 -14.55 6.33 4.46
C LEU A 81 -15.28 6.77 3.18
N GLU A 82 -16.59 6.60 3.11
CA GLU A 82 -17.40 7.05 1.97
C GLU A 82 -17.39 8.58 1.84
N ALA A 83 -17.57 9.31 2.94
CA ALA A 83 -17.47 10.76 2.95
C ALA A 83 -16.07 11.25 2.56
N ASN A 84 -15.02 10.55 3.01
CA ASN A 84 -13.64 10.85 2.63
C ASN A 84 -13.38 10.55 1.16
N LEU A 85 -13.90 9.44 0.63
CA LEU A 85 -13.79 9.08 -0.78
C LEU A 85 -14.44 10.15 -1.67
N GLU A 86 -15.65 10.61 -1.31
CA GLU A 86 -16.35 11.65 -2.06
C GLU A 86 -15.54 12.95 -2.11
N LYS A 87 -14.95 13.36 -0.98
CA LYS A 87 -14.05 14.52 -0.92
C LYS A 87 -12.80 14.30 -1.77
N MET A 88 -12.18 13.13 -1.68
CA MET A 88 -11.00 12.79 -2.48
C MET A 88 -11.28 12.82 -3.98
N GLU A 89 -12.41 12.27 -4.43
CA GLU A 89 -12.79 12.30 -5.86
C GLU A 89 -13.07 13.72 -6.34
N LYS A 90 -13.77 14.53 -5.55
CA LYS A 90 -14.02 15.95 -5.84
C LYS A 90 -12.73 16.75 -5.94
N ASP A 91 -11.78 16.53 -5.04
CA ASP A 91 -10.49 17.22 -5.02
C ASP A 91 -9.52 16.70 -6.09
N ALA A 92 -9.63 15.42 -6.46
CA ALA A 92 -8.76 14.79 -7.44
C ALA A 92 -9.07 15.24 -8.86
N ALA A 93 -10.35 15.37 -9.22
CA ALA A 93 -10.76 15.75 -10.58
C ALA A 93 -10.05 17.03 -11.11
N PRO A 94 -10.05 18.17 -10.40
CA PRO A 94 -9.34 19.36 -10.87
C PRO A 94 -7.82 19.21 -10.86
N LYS A 95 -7.26 18.48 -9.87
CA LYS A 95 -5.80 18.23 -9.78
C LYS A 95 -5.32 17.38 -10.94
N VAL A 96 -6.01 16.28 -11.25
CA VAL A 96 -5.70 15.39 -12.37
C VAL A 96 -5.84 16.13 -13.69
N SER A 97 -6.91 16.91 -13.88
CA SER A 97 -7.09 17.71 -15.09
C SER A 97 -5.96 18.74 -15.27
N LYS A 98 -5.50 19.38 -14.19
CA LYS A 98 -4.36 20.30 -14.22
C LYS A 98 -3.07 19.57 -14.62
N ILE A 99 -2.80 18.43 -14.00
CA ILE A 99 -1.64 17.58 -14.32
C ILE A 99 -1.65 17.16 -15.80
N GLU A 100 -2.81 16.74 -16.33
CA GLU A 100 -2.94 16.36 -17.74
C GLU A 100 -2.65 17.50 -18.71
N LYS A 101 -3.08 18.72 -18.37
CA LYS A 101 -2.76 19.93 -19.15
C LYS A 101 -1.26 20.25 -19.09
N GLU A 102 -0.64 20.15 -17.91
CA GLU A 102 0.80 20.36 -17.74
C GLU A 102 1.62 19.33 -18.53
N ILE A 103 1.24 18.04 -18.48
CA ILE A 103 1.83 16.98 -19.31
C ILE A 103 1.70 17.32 -20.79
N THR A 104 0.51 17.72 -21.24
CA THR A 104 0.28 18.08 -22.65
C THR A 104 1.13 19.26 -23.08
N SER A 105 1.28 20.28 -22.24
CA SER A 105 2.14 21.44 -22.52
C SER A 105 3.60 21.04 -22.61
N ALA A 106 4.10 20.30 -21.61
CA ALA A 106 5.48 19.84 -21.57
C ALA A 106 5.81 18.92 -22.75
N SER A 107 4.89 18.04 -23.16
CA SER A 107 5.06 17.18 -24.34
C SER A 107 5.18 18.00 -25.62
N LYS A 108 4.32 19.01 -25.83
CA LYS A 108 4.40 19.90 -27.01
C LYS A 108 5.71 20.69 -27.04
N GLU A 109 6.17 21.15 -25.89
CA GLU A 109 7.46 21.84 -25.77
C GLU A 109 8.62 20.89 -26.07
N ALA A 110 8.58 19.66 -25.58
CA ALA A 110 9.58 18.64 -25.89
C ALA A 110 9.60 18.27 -27.38
N GLU A 111 8.42 18.13 -28.00
CA GLU A 111 8.29 17.90 -29.45
C GLU A 111 8.90 19.05 -30.26
N LYS A 112 8.60 20.30 -29.88
CA LYS A 112 9.17 21.48 -30.52
C LYS A 112 10.70 21.51 -30.40
N LEU A 113 11.23 21.27 -29.19
CA LEU A 113 12.67 21.18 -28.97
C LEU A 113 13.30 20.03 -29.78
N ASN A 114 12.60 18.91 -29.93
CA ASN A 114 13.07 17.79 -30.73
C ASN A 114 13.14 18.12 -32.23
N SER A 115 12.16 18.86 -32.77
CA SER A 115 12.24 19.39 -34.13
C SER A 115 13.42 20.38 -34.28
N GLU A 116 13.58 21.30 -33.34
CA GLU A 116 14.71 22.24 -33.32
C GLU A 116 16.08 21.53 -33.23
N LEU A 117 16.14 20.41 -32.52
CA LEU A 117 17.32 19.55 -32.40
C LEU A 117 17.65 18.92 -33.75
N GLN A 118 16.67 18.33 -34.44
CA GLN A 118 16.86 17.72 -35.76
C GLN A 118 17.35 18.73 -36.80
N ASP A 119 16.76 19.92 -36.81
CA ASP A 119 17.19 21.02 -37.69
C ASP A 119 18.63 21.45 -37.37
N SER A 120 18.97 21.58 -36.08
CA SER A 120 20.31 21.97 -35.65
C SER A 120 21.35 20.88 -35.96
N GLN A 121 21.00 19.60 -35.84
CA GLN A 121 21.84 18.47 -36.22
C GLN A 121 22.11 18.45 -37.72
N THR A 122 21.07 18.63 -38.54
CA THR A 122 21.21 18.70 -40.00
C THR A 122 22.13 19.84 -40.43
N LYS A 123 21.96 21.02 -39.81
CA LYS A 123 22.85 22.17 -40.04
C LYS A 123 24.28 21.88 -39.59
N TYR A 124 24.45 21.28 -38.41
CA TYR A 124 25.76 20.90 -37.88
C TYR A 124 26.48 19.93 -38.82
N GLU A 125 25.80 18.91 -39.33
CA GLU A 125 26.39 17.96 -40.28
C GLU A 125 26.88 18.64 -41.56
N SER A 126 26.10 19.58 -42.10
CA SER A 126 26.48 20.37 -43.28
C SER A 126 27.72 21.24 -42.99
N VAL A 127 27.70 22.01 -41.90
CA VAL A 127 28.82 22.87 -41.49
C VAL A 127 30.07 22.04 -41.16
N ASN A 128 29.91 20.88 -40.50
CA ASN A 128 31.02 20.00 -40.17
C ASN A 128 31.69 19.41 -41.42
N ARG A 129 30.93 19.12 -42.49
CA ARG A 129 31.49 18.73 -43.79
C ARG A 129 32.31 19.87 -44.40
N GLN A 130 31.78 21.09 -44.39
CA GLN A 130 32.50 22.27 -44.89
C GLN A 130 33.78 22.53 -44.10
N TYR A 131 33.71 22.46 -42.77
CA TYR A 131 34.86 22.55 -41.88
C TYR A 131 35.93 21.51 -42.24
N ASN A 132 35.57 20.24 -42.45
CA ASN A 132 36.54 19.20 -42.80
C ASN A 132 37.22 19.44 -44.16
N ILE A 133 36.47 19.93 -45.15
CA ILE A 133 37.02 20.31 -46.47
C ILE A 133 38.00 21.48 -46.30
N LEU A 134 37.58 22.55 -45.63
CA LEU A 134 38.41 23.74 -45.40
C LEU A 134 39.63 23.42 -44.54
N LYS A 135 39.50 22.52 -43.56
CA LYS A 135 40.62 22.03 -42.76
C LYS A 135 41.66 21.32 -43.62
N THR A 136 41.21 20.39 -44.46
CA THR A 136 42.10 19.64 -45.35
C THR A 136 42.81 20.59 -46.33
N PHE A 137 42.09 21.59 -46.84
CA PHE A 137 42.66 22.63 -47.69
C PHE A 137 43.69 23.49 -46.94
N SER A 138 43.38 23.93 -45.71
CA SER A 138 44.30 24.69 -44.86
C SER A 138 45.57 23.89 -44.58
N ASP A 139 45.44 22.64 -44.13
CA ASP A 139 46.57 21.75 -43.81
C ASP A 139 47.47 21.53 -45.04
N PHE A 140 46.87 21.34 -46.22
CA PHE A 140 47.61 21.23 -47.49
C PHE A 140 48.34 22.52 -47.84
N THR A 141 47.66 23.66 -47.72
CA THR A 141 48.20 24.97 -48.06
C THR A 141 49.35 25.35 -47.13
N ASP A 142 49.16 25.20 -45.82
CA ASP A 142 50.21 25.47 -44.82
C ASP A 142 51.44 24.58 -45.06
N LYS A 143 51.25 23.31 -45.46
CA LYS A 143 52.35 22.43 -45.86
C LYS A 143 53.07 22.94 -47.11
N LYS A 144 52.34 23.38 -48.14
CA LYS A 144 52.93 23.87 -49.39
C LYS A 144 53.66 25.19 -49.22
N ILE A 145 53.14 26.10 -48.39
CA ILE A 145 53.83 27.34 -48.02
C ILE A 145 55.17 27.00 -47.36
N ASN A 146 55.17 26.11 -46.35
CA ASN A 146 56.40 25.68 -45.70
C ASN A 146 57.41 25.04 -46.68
N GLU A 147 56.96 24.27 -47.67
CA GLU A 147 57.83 23.72 -48.72
C GLU A 147 58.46 24.83 -49.59
N LEU A 148 57.67 25.80 -50.05
CA LEU A 148 58.16 26.94 -50.86
C LEU A 148 59.12 27.83 -50.08
N GLU A 149 58.83 28.09 -48.80
CA GLU A 149 59.71 28.85 -47.91
C GLU A 149 61.07 28.15 -47.73
N ASN A 150 61.08 26.82 -47.58
CA ASN A 150 62.30 26.02 -47.50
C ASN A 150 63.10 26.05 -48.81
N GLU A 151 62.43 26.17 -49.95
CA GLU A 151 63.06 26.30 -51.28
C GLU A 151 63.43 27.75 -51.63
N HIS A 152 63.20 28.71 -50.73
CA HIS A 152 63.38 30.15 -50.95
C HIS A 152 62.62 30.70 -52.16
N ILE A 153 61.44 30.14 -52.45
CA ILE A 153 60.55 30.60 -53.52
C ILE A 153 59.57 31.62 -52.95
N GLU A 154 59.53 32.81 -53.55
CA GLU A 154 58.62 33.87 -53.14
C GLU A 154 57.17 33.56 -53.58
N ILE A 155 56.24 33.69 -52.63
CA ILE A 155 54.81 33.52 -52.88
C ILE A 155 54.24 34.87 -53.30
N ASP A 156 53.53 34.89 -54.43
CA ASP A 156 52.91 36.11 -54.94
C ASP A 156 51.81 36.64 -53.98
N GLY A 157 51.57 37.95 -54.03
CA GLY A 157 50.58 38.63 -53.20
C GLY A 157 49.13 38.21 -53.46
N GLU A 158 48.77 37.83 -54.70
CA GLU A 158 47.44 37.33 -55.05
C GLU A 158 47.18 35.96 -54.40
N ILE A 159 48.15 35.04 -54.48
CA ILE A 159 48.10 33.76 -53.75
C ILE A 159 48.00 33.97 -52.24
N THR A 160 48.76 34.92 -51.69
CA THR A 160 48.72 35.25 -50.25
C THR A 160 47.32 35.71 -49.82
N LEU A 161 46.66 36.56 -50.62
CA LEU A 161 45.28 37.01 -50.37
C LEU A 161 44.28 35.84 -50.41
N ASP A 162 44.41 34.92 -51.36
CA ASP A 162 43.55 33.74 -51.45
C ASP A 162 43.69 32.82 -50.23
N ILE A 163 44.91 32.66 -49.73
CA ILE A 163 45.20 31.89 -48.50
C ILE A 163 44.55 32.55 -47.29
N GLU A 164 44.70 33.86 -47.11
CA GLU A 164 44.06 34.58 -46.01
C GLU A 164 42.53 34.49 -46.06
N ASN A 165 41.94 34.60 -47.26
CA ASN A 165 40.51 34.45 -47.46
C ASN A 165 40.03 33.02 -47.12
N ALA A 166 40.80 32.00 -47.47
CA ALA A 166 40.51 30.62 -47.11
C ALA A 166 40.61 30.39 -45.58
N LYS A 167 41.63 30.96 -44.92
CA LYS A 167 41.78 30.91 -43.45
C LYS A 167 40.60 31.56 -42.73
N LYS A 168 40.14 32.74 -43.20
CA LYS A 168 38.94 33.39 -42.66
C LYS A 168 37.69 32.51 -42.78
N LYS A 169 37.45 31.91 -43.95
CA LYS A 169 36.33 30.98 -44.15
C LYS A 169 36.42 29.75 -43.24
N PHE A 170 37.63 29.24 -43.01
CA PHE A 170 37.86 28.13 -42.09
C PHE A 170 37.52 28.50 -40.65
N GLU A 171 37.99 29.65 -40.15
CA GLU A 171 37.67 30.14 -38.81
C GLU A 171 36.17 30.39 -38.62
N GLU A 172 35.48 30.93 -39.63
CA GLU A 172 34.03 31.12 -39.62
C GLU A 172 33.29 29.77 -39.54
N ALA A 173 33.72 28.79 -40.32
CA ALA A 173 33.16 27.44 -40.28
C ALA A 173 33.39 26.77 -38.91
N GLU A 174 34.58 26.95 -38.32
CA GLU A 174 34.90 26.43 -36.99
C GLU A 174 34.01 27.05 -35.90
N LYS A 175 33.86 28.38 -35.90
CA LYS A 175 32.97 29.10 -34.98
C LYS A 175 31.54 28.60 -35.11
N SER A 176 31.00 28.58 -36.33
CA SER A 176 29.64 28.11 -36.59
C SER A 176 29.43 26.65 -36.15
N ARG A 177 30.41 25.78 -36.38
CA ARG A 177 30.37 24.38 -35.92
C ARG A 177 30.29 24.30 -34.40
N ASN A 178 31.12 25.06 -33.69
CA ASN A 178 31.17 25.05 -32.23
C ASN A 178 29.87 25.60 -31.62
N GLU A 179 29.32 26.68 -32.18
CA GLU A 179 28.02 27.25 -31.78
C GLU A 179 26.87 26.25 -31.96
N LEU A 180 26.80 25.58 -33.12
CA LEU A 180 25.80 24.55 -33.38
C LEU A 180 25.95 23.35 -32.44
N SER A 181 27.19 22.95 -32.15
CA SER A 181 27.46 21.89 -31.18
C SER A 181 26.92 22.23 -29.78
N GLN A 182 27.19 23.45 -29.30
CA GLN A 182 26.67 23.92 -28.01
C GLN A 182 25.15 23.98 -28.01
N LYS A 183 24.54 24.50 -29.08
CA LYS A 183 23.09 24.57 -29.22
C LYS A 183 22.45 23.17 -29.16
N ILE A 184 23.01 22.20 -29.87
CA ILE A 184 22.56 20.80 -29.85
C ILE A 184 22.61 20.25 -28.42
N GLU A 185 23.68 20.51 -27.67
CA GLU A 185 23.80 20.03 -26.29
C GLU A 185 22.76 20.66 -25.36
N VAL A 186 22.55 21.97 -25.46
CA VAL A 186 21.54 22.69 -24.67
C VAL A 186 20.13 22.20 -24.99
N THR A 187 19.79 22.05 -26.27
CA THR A 187 18.48 21.53 -26.69
C THR A 187 18.26 20.10 -26.20
N LYS A 188 19.28 19.22 -26.26
CA LYS A 188 19.20 17.86 -25.70
C LYS A 188 18.90 17.87 -24.21
N LYS A 189 19.60 18.71 -23.42
CA LYS A 189 19.33 18.86 -21.98
C LYS A 189 17.89 19.33 -21.74
N GLY A 190 17.42 20.34 -22.48
CA GLY A 190 16.04 20.82 -22.38
C GLY A 190 14.99 19.74 -22.66
N ILE A 191 15.22 18.87 -23.66
CA ILE A 191 14.32 17.73 -23.93
C ILE A 191 14.29 16.77 -22.74
N THR A 192 15.45 16.39 -22.21
CA THR A 192 15.53 15.48 -21.05
C THR A 192 14.86 16.07 -19.81
N GLU A 193 15.02 17.36 -19.55
CA GLU A 193 14.34 18.06 -18.46
C GLU A 193 12.81 17.99 -18.62
N LYS A 194 12.28 18.24 -19.82
CA LYS A 194 10.84 18.12 -20.09
C LYS A 194 10.34 16.69 -19.94
N GLN A 195 11.12 15.69 -20.37
CA GLN A 195 10.78 14.28 -20.17
C GLN A 195 10.69 13.92 -18.69
N ASN A 196 11.66 14.36 -17.88
CA ASN A 196 11.65 14.13 -16.42
C ASN A 196 10.43 14.78 -15.75
N ILE A 197 10.07 16.00 -16.16
CA ILE A 197 8.86 16.68 -15.66
C ILE A 197 7.61 15.86 -15.99
N ILE A 198 7.49 15.37 -17.23
CA ILE A 198 6.36 14.54 -17.66
C ILE A 198 6.28 13.25 -16.82
N GLU A 199 7.40 12.58 -16.57
CA GLU A 199 7.43 11.36 -15.76
C GLU A 199 7.01 11.62 -14.31
N SER A 200 7.50 12.70 -13.70
CA SER A 200 7.10 13.10 -12.34
C SER A 200 5.60 13.37 -12.27
N LEU A 201 5.06 14.14 -13.21
CA LEU A 201 3.64 14.46 -13.29
C LEU A 201 2.77 13.21 -13.50
N LYS A 202 3.21 12.25 -14.34
CA LYS A 202 2.53 10.95 -14.50
C LYS A 202 2.49 10.17 -13.20
N LYS A 203 3.59 10.16 -12.45
CA LYS A 203 3.67 9.50 -11.14
C LYS A 203 2.73 10.16 -10.13
N ASP A 204 2.66 11.48 -10.10
CA ASP A 204 1.75 12.22 -9.22
C ASP A 204 0.28 11.94 -9.55
N LYS A 205 -0.07 11.89 -10.84
CA LYS A 205 -1.40 11.45 -11.28
C LYS A 205 -1.71 10.03 -10.79
N GLN A 206 -0.78 9.08 -10.99
CA GLN A 206 -0.99 7.69 -10.57
C GLN A 206 -1.16 7.58 -9.05
N ASN A 207 -0.34 8.27 -8.26
CA ASN A 207 -0.46 8.29 -6.80
C ASN A 207 -1.83 8.76 -6.31
N ILE A 208 -2.45 9.73 -7.00
CA ILE A 208 -3.81 10.20 -6.68
C ILE A 208 -4.83 9.09 -6.96
N LEU A 209 -4.73 8.45 -8.12
CA LEU A 209 -5.63 7.36 -8.51
C LEU A 209 -5.52 6.16 -7.57
N ASP A 210 -4.29 5.77 -7.20
CA ASP A 210 -4.03 4.65 -6.29
C ASP A 210 -4.63 4.90 -4.91
N LYS A 211 -4.55 6.14 -4.40
CA LYS A 211 -5.17 6.50 -3.11
C LYS A 211 -6.69 6.36 -3.15
N ILE A 212 -7.33 6.80 -4.24
CA ILE A 212 -8.79 6.65 -4.42
C ILE A 212 -9.16 5.17 -4.48
N GLU A 213 -8.41 4.38 -5.24
CA GLU A 213 -8.67 2.96 -5.42
C GLU A 213 -8.48 2.17 -4.11
N ASN A 214 -7.44 2.49 -3.34
CA ASN A 214 -7.23 1.89 -2.01
C ASN A 214 -8.42 2.17 -1.07
N THR A 215 -8.89 3.42 -1.00
CA THR A 215 -10.07 3.77 -0.19
C THR A 215 -11.33 3.01 -0.65
N LYS A 216 -11.54 2.87 -1.98
CA LYS A 216 -12.65 2.06 -2.53
C LYS A 216 -12.58 0.60 -2.10
N ASN A 217 -11.38 0.03 -2.11
CA ASN A 217 -11.15 -1.35 -1.70
C ASN A 217 -11.38 -1.54 -0.19
N GLU A 218 -10.96 -0.59 0.64
CA GLU A 218 -11.25 -0.60 2.08
C GLU A 218 -12.75 -0.53 2.38
N ILE A 219 -13.49 0.35 1.70
CA ILE A 219 -14.96 0.44 1.82
C ILE A 219 -15.60 -0.91 1.47
N THR A 220 -15.20 -1.51 0.35
CA THR A 220 -15.74 -2.81 -0.10
C THR A 220 -15.49 -3.91 0.94
N LYS A 221 -14.27 -3.96 1.50
CA LYS A 221 -13.90 -4.92 2.55
C LYS A 221 -14.72 -4.73 3.83
N ASN A 222 -14.91 -3.48 4.26
CA ASN A 222 -15.66 -3.18 5.47
C ASN A 222 -17.16 -3.45 5.30
N LYS A 223 -17.73 -3.15 4.12
CA LYS A 223 -19.11 -3.54 3.76
C LYS A 223 -19.33 -5.04 3.81
N LYS A 224 -18.39 -5.83 3.27
CA LYS A 224 -18.44 -7.29 3.35
C LYS A 224 -18.40 -7.79 4.80
N SER A 225 -17.54 -7.20 5.63
CA SER A 225 -17.44 -7.56 7.05
C SER A 225 -18.71 -7.20 7.83
N LEU A 226 -19.33 -6.07 7.49
CA LEU A 226 -20.61 -5.64 8.06
C LEU A 226 -21.74 -6.63 7.72
N GLU A 227 -21.80 -7.12 6.48
CA GLU A 227 -22.78 -8.13 6.08
C GLU A 227 -22.58 -9.46 6.81
N GLN A 228 -21.32 -9.89 6.97
CA GLN A 228 -20.98 -11.08 7.75
C GLN A 228 -21.37 -10.95 9.23
N ASN A 229 -21.13 -9.79 9.84
CA ASN A 229 -21.50 -9.57 11.24
C ASN A 229 -23.02 -9.52 11.42
N LYS A 230 -23.75 -8.91 10.48
CA LYS A 230 -25.23 -8.94 10.49
C LYS A 230 -25.76 -10.38 10.41
N ALA A 231 -25.20 -11.21 9.54
CA ALA A 231 -25.59 -12.61 9.41
C ALA A 231 -25.32 -13.39 10.72
N LYS A 232 -24.12 -13.27 11.30
CA LYS A 232 -23.76 -13.90 12.58
C LYS A 232 -24.67 -13.47 13.73
N MET A 233 -25.02 -12.18 13.79
CA MET A 233 -25.95 -11.67 14.78
C MET A 233 -27.35 -12.27 14.61
N MET A 234 -27.84 -12.41 13.38
CA MET A 234 -29.13 -13.06 13.12
C MET A 234 -29.10 -14.53 13.53
N GLU A 235 -28.05 -15.26 13.18
CA GLU A 235 -27.84 -16.65 13.59
C GLU A 235 -27.87 -16.80 15.12
N SER A 236 -27.12 -15.96 15.83
CA SER A 236 -27.10 -15.96 17.31
C SER A 236 -28.47 -15.62 17.91
N LYS A 237 -29.26 -14.72 17.28
CA LYS A 237 -30.63 -14.39 17.71
C LYS A 237 -31.61 -15.55 17.51
N VAL A 238 -31.45 -16.31 16.42
CA VAL A 238 -32.24 -17.53 16.17
C VAL A 238 -31.89 -18.59 17.21
N GLU A 239 -30.60 -18.82 17.49
CA GLU A 239 -30.14 -19.75 18.51
C GLU A 239 -30.63 -19.36 19.92
N LEU A 240 -30.61 -18.05 20.24
CA LEU A 240 -31.12 -17.53 21.50
C LEU A 240 -32.62 -17.81 21.66
N SER A 241 -33.38 -17.66 20.58
CA SER A 241 -34.82 -17.96 20.57
C SER A 241 -35.09 -19.45 20.80
N GLY A 242 -34.30 -20.33 20.18
CA GLY A 242 -34.35 -21.77 20.41
C GLY A 242 -33.99 -22.14 21.86
N THR A 243 -32.91 -21.58 22.39
CA THR A 243 -32.47 -21.78 23.78
C THR A 243 -33.55 -21.33 24.77
N ASN A 244 -34.19 -20.17 24.54
CA ASN A 244 -35.29 -19.68 25.36
C ASN A 244 -36.51 -20.62 25.34
N PHE A 245 -36.82 -21.21 24.19
CA PHE A 245 -37.90 -22.19 24.06
C PHE A 245 -37.58 -23.47 24.85
N GLU A 246 -36.34 -23.97 24.79
CA GLU A 246 -35.91 -25.14 25.56
C GLU A 246 -35.90 -24.89 27.07
N ILE A 247 -35.46 -23.71 27.50
CA ILE A 247 -35.53 -23.28 28.91
C ILE A 247 -36.97 -23.35 29.40
N LYS A 248 -37.92 -22.79 28.63
CA LYS A 248 -39.34 -22.78 29.00
C LYS A 248 -39.90 -24.20 29.17
N ILE A 249 -39.58 -25.12 28.26
CA ILE A 249 -39.98 -26.54 28.37
C ILE A 249 -39.40 -27.18 29.63
N GLU A 250 -38.12 -26.92 29.93
CA GLU A 250 -37.44 -27.51 31.08
C GLU A 250 -37.96 -26.94 32.41
N GLU A 251 -38.28 -25.64 32.46
CA GLU A 251 -38.94 -24.99 33.59
C GLU A 251 -40.35 -25.55 33.82
N GLU A 252 -41.14 -25.73 32.76
CA GLU A 252 -42.48 -26.35 32.85
C GLU A 252 -42.39 -27.80 33.38
N ARG A 253 -41.38 -28.57 32.97
CA ARG A 253 -41.14 -29.94 33.47
C ARG A 253 -40.76 -30.00 34.94
N LEU A 254 -40.01 -29.03 35.45
CA LEU A 254 -39.56 -28.99 36.85
C LEU A 254 -40.64 -28.45 37.81
N ASN A 255 -41.67 -27.79 37.27
CA ASN A 255 -42.79 -27.25 38.02
C ASN A 255 -43.97 -28.23 38.15
N TRP A 256 -43.89 -29.43 37.54
CA TRP A 256 -44.83 -30.56 37.68
C TRP A 256 -44.26 -31.61 38.63
#